data_AF-A0A822Z4Q4-F1
#
_entry.id   AF-A0A822Z4Q4-F1
#
_cell.length_a   1.000
_cell.length_b   1.000
_cell.length_c   1.000
_cell.angle_alpha   90.00
_cell.angle_beta   90.00
_cell.angle_gamma   90.00
#
_symmetry.space_group_name_H-M   'P 1'
#
loop_
_entity.id
_entity.type
_entity.pdbx_description
1 polymer ?
#
loop_
_entity_poly.entity_id
_entity_poly.type
_entity_poly.pdbx_seq_one_letter_code
_entity_poly.pdbx_strand_id
1 'polypeptide(L)'
;MGCKILITTRQKDICDAMGSMEDRSTQIFNLRVLTEEESWDLFKRSAGSYVESPIFKDVAYKVAKECGGLPLALIIVGRALKGKQDIKIWEEAANELNKSRPIHVRDVQKKVLGCLEWSYNHLPNEETKQLFLLCCLFPEDHNISVRNVGGVWSR
;
A
#
# COMPACT_ATOMS: atom_id res chain seq x y z
N MET A 1 3.97 25.03 30.80
CA MET A 1 3.75 24.67 29.37
C MET A 1 4.50 23.37 29.11
N GLY A 2 3.86 22.37 28.50
CA GLY A 2 4.48 21.09 28.19
C GLY A 2 4.48 20.83 26.69
N CYS A 3 5.57 20.28 26.16
CA CYS A 3 5.67 19.80 24.78
C CYS A 3 5.26 18.32 24.73
N LYS A 4 4.60 17.90 23.65
CA LYS A 4 4.32 16.49 23.35
C LYS A 4 5.01 16.15 22.04
N ILE A 5 5.72 15.02 22.02
CA ILE A 5 6.47 14.55 20.85
C ILE A 5 5.80 13.26 20.35
N LEU A 6 5.59 13.17 19.04
CA LEU A 6 5.13 11.96 18.37
C LEU A 6 6.30 11.36 17.57
N ILE A 7 6.61 10.09 17.84
CA ILE A 7 7.63 9.33 17.12
C ILE A 7 6.92 8.18 16.43
N THR A 8 7.23 7.97 15.16
CA THR A 8 6.78 6.80 14.40
C THR A 8 8.00 5.92 14.07
N THR A 9 7.87 4.62 14.32
CA THR A 9 8.93 3.66 14.00
C THR A 9 8.33 2.32 13.59
N ARG A 10 9.05 1.60 12.74
CA ARG A 10 8.75 0.20 12.37
C ARG A 10 9.50 -0.80 13.25
N GLN A 11 10.43 -0.32 14.07
CA GLN A 11 11.33 -1.12 14.90
C GLN A 11 10.77 -1.23 16.31
N LYS A 12 10.35 -2.44 16.69
CA LYS A 12 9.70 -2.69 17.97
C LYS A 12 10.68 -2.49 19.15
N ASP A 13 11.93 -2.88 18.96
CA ASP A 13 13.03 -2.67 19.90
C ASP A 13 13.21 -1.19 20.29
N ILE A 14 13.00 -0.26 19.35
CA ILE A 14 13.00 1.18 19.65
C ILE A 14 11.80 1.53 20.56
N CYS A 15 10.61 0.99 20.29
CA CYS A 15 9.44 1.20 21.16
C CYS A 15 9.64 0.61 22.56
N ASP A 16 10.21 -0.59 22.65
CA ASP A 16 10.48 -1.28 23.91
C ASP A 16 11.55 -0.51 24.73
N ALA A 17 12.57 0.04 24.07
CA ALA A 17 13.56 0.90 24.71
C ALA A 17 12.94 2.20 25.23
N MET A 18 12.07 2.86 24.46
CA MET A 18 11.38 4.08 24.90
C MET A 18 10.38 3.82 26.05
N GLY A 19 9.71 2.66 26.03
CA GLY A 19 8.74 2.28 27.07
C GLY A 19 9.37 1.82 28.38
N SER A 20 10.65 1.41 28.37
CA SER A 20 11.40 1.00 29.57
C SER A 20 12.10 2.16 30.29
N MET A 21 12.07 3.37 29.73
CA MET A 21 12.56 4.57 30.40
C MET A 21 11.70 4.85 31.66
N GLU A 22 12.34 5.27 32.76
CA GLU A 22 11.66 5.49 34.06
C GLU A 22 10.58 6.59 34.02
N ASP A 23 10.54 7.39 32.96
CA ASP A 23 9.51 8.39 32.74
C ASP A 23 8.19 7.74 32.26
N ARG A 24 7.23 7.66 33.17
CA ARG A 24 5.87 7.10 32.95
C ARG A 24 5.00 7.93 31.99
N SER A 25 5.54 8.98 31.37
CA SER A 25 4.82 9.83 30.42
C SER A 25 4.76 9.26 29.00
N THR A 26 5.59 8.26 28.67
CA THR A 26 5.65 7.65 27.33
C THR A 26 4.48 6.69 27.09
N GLN A 27 3.73 6.91 26.01
CA GLN A 27 2.64 6.02 25.56
C GLN A 27 3.02 5.36 24.24
N ILE A 28 3.02 4.02 24.22
CA ILE A 28 3.31 3.23 23.01
C ILE A 28 1.99 2.82 22.35
N PHE A 29 1.82 3.23 21.08
CA PHE A 29 0.67 2.88 20.26
C PHE A 29 1.09 1.92 19.15
N ASN A 30 0.75 0.64 19.30
CA ASN A 30 1.02 -0.36 18.27
C ASN A 30 -0.01 -0.25 17.15
N LEU A 31 0.43 0.13 15.95
CA LEU A 31 -0.43 0.14 14.76
C LEU A 31 -0.69 -1.30 14.30
N ARG A 32 -1.97 -1.70 14.32
CA ARG A 32 -2.44 -2.96 13.74
C ARG A 32 -2.75 -2.80 12.26
N VAL A 33 -2.86 -3.93 11.55
CA VAL A 33 -3.51 -3.95 10.23
C VAL A 33 -5.00 -3.60 10.38
N LEU A 34 -5.60 -3.15 9.28
CA LEU A 34 -7.03 -2.86 9.22
C LEU A 34 -7.86 -4.13 9.42
N THR A 35 -9.03 -3.99 10.03
CA THR A 35 -10.04 -5.05 10.08
C THR A 35 -10.58 -5.32 8.67
N GLU A 36 -11.31 -6.41 8.47
CA GLU A 36 -11.94 -6.69 7.16
C GLU A 36 -12.88 -5.55 6.75
N GLU A 37 -13.64 -4.98 7.68
CA GLU A 37 -14.55 -3.86 7.44
C GLU A 37 -13.81 -2.57 7.06
N GLU A 38 -12.79 -2.18 7.85
CA GLU A 38 -11.94 -1.02 7.57
C GLU A 38 -11.22 -1.17 6.23
N SER A 39 -10.76 -2.39 5.93
CA SER A 39 -10.09 -2.73 4.67
C SER A 39 -11.03 -2.59 3.47
N TRP A 40 -12.25 -3.12 3.62
CA TRP A 40 -13.27 -3.04 2.58
C TRP A 40 -13.65 -1.60 2.29
N ASP A 41 -13.89 -0.77 3.31
CA ASP A 41 -14.20 0.65 3.13
C ASP A 41 -13.08 1.40 2.39
N LEU A 42 -11.83 1.20 2.81
CA LEU A 42 -10.67 1.82 2.15
C LEU A 42 -10.51 1.34 0.69
N PHE A 43 -10.73 0.04 0.44
CA PHE A 43 -10.65 -0.52 -0.90
C PHE A 43 -11.72 0.07 -1.81
N LYS A 44 -12.97 0.18 -1.37
CA LYS A 44 -14.05 0.82 -2.13
C LYS A 44 -13.71 2.26 -2.52
N ARG A 45 -13.17 3.03 -1.59
CA ARG A 45 -12.75 4.42 -1.84
C ARG A 45 -11.63 4.51 -2.89
N SER A 46 -10.80 3.47 -3.00
CA SER A 46 -9.66 3.40 -3.91
C SER A 46 -10.05 2.89 -5.30
N ALA A 47 -10.85 1.81 -5.35
CA ALA A 47 -11.29 1.13 -6.57
C ALA A 47 -12.53 1.76 -7.23
N GLY A 48 -13.30 2.57 -6.48
CA GLY A 48 -14.55 3.16 -6.91
C GLY A 48 -15.76 2.29 -6.58
N SER A 49 -16.96 2.88 -6.63
CA SER A 49 -18.23 2.24 -6.22
C SER A 49 -18.66 1.06 -7.09
N TYR A 50 -18.02 0.85 -8.25
CA TYR A 50 -18.33 -0.27 -9.13
C TYR A 50 -18.12 -1.64 -8.47
N VAL A 51 -17.23 -1.71 -7.47
CA VAL A 51 -17.00 -2.93 -6.68
C VAL A 51 -18.20 -3.35 -5.83
N GLU A 52 -19.21 -2.50 -5.68
CA GLU A 52 -20.45 -2.83 -4.98
C GLU A 52 -21.52 -3.43 -5.92
N SER A 53 -21.26 -3.46 -7.23
CA SER A 53 -22.11 -4.16 -8.20
C SER A 53 -22.17 -5.66 -7.87
N PRO A 54 -23.33 -6.32 -7.95
CA PRO A 54 -23.46 -7.77 -7.74
C PRO A 54 -22.50 -8.62 -8.56
N ILE A 55 -22.09 -8.12 -9.73
CA ILE A 55 -21.16 -8.82 -10.63
C ILE A 55 -19.74 -8.83 -10.06
N PHE A 56 -19.30 -7.74 -9.42
CA PHE A 56 -17.91 -7.54 -9.01
C PHE A 56 -17.69 -7.74 -7.51
N LYS A 57 -18.75 -7.64 -6.70
CA LYS A 57 -18.65 -7.61 -5.24
C LYS A 57 -17.85 -8.76 -4.66
N ASP A 58 -18.13 -9.99 -5.11
CA ASP A 58 -17.48 -11.18 -4.57
C ASP A 58 -15.99 -11.25 -4.94
N VAL A 59 -15.64 -10.94 -6.19
CA VAL A 59 -14.24 -10.95 -6.64
C VAL A 59 -13.45 -9.77 -6.06
N ALA A 60 -14.07 -8.59 -5.98
CA ALA A 60 -13.46 -7.41 -5.37
C ALA A 60 -13.20 -7.61 -3.87
N TYR A 61 -14.10 -8.29 -3.16
CA TYR A 61 -13.87 -8.65 -1.75
C TYR A 61 -12.69 -9.62 -1.60
N LYS A 62 -12.56 -10.60 -2.50
CA LYS A 62 -11.41 -11.51 -2.53
C LYS A 62 -10.10 -10.75 -2.75
N VAL A 63 -10.05 -9.84 -3.72
CA VAL A 63 -8.88 -8.98 -3.98
C VAL A 63 -8.52 -8.15 -2.73
N ALA A 64 -9.50 -7.50 -2.10
CA ALA A 64 -9.28 -6.71 -0.88
C ALA A 64 -8.75 -7.58 0.27
N LYS A 65 -9.29 -8.80 0.42
CA LYS A 65 -8.81 -9.77 1.40
C LYS A 65 -7.36 -10.19 1.15
N GLU A 66 -6.99 -10.41 -0.11
CA GLU A 66 -5.60 -10.71 -0.46
C GLU A 66 -4.64 -9.56 -0.17
N CYS A 67 -5.11 -8.32 -0.02
CA CYS A 67 -4.29 -7.18 0.45
C CYS A 67 -3.97 -7.25 1.97
N GLY A 68 -4.60 -8.14 2.73
CA GLY A 68 -4.23 -8.45 4.13
C GLY A 68 -4.37 -7.31 5.13
N GLY A 69 -5.30 -6.38 4.89
CA GLY A 69 -5.53 -5.24 5.79
C GLY A 69 -4.44 -4.19 5.79
N LEU A 70 -3.51 -4.23 4.83
CA LEU A 70 -2.46 -3.22 4.71
C LEU A 70 -2.99 -2.02 3.92
N PRO A 71 -3.06 -0.81 4.53
CA PRO A 71 -3.66 0.36 3.87
C PRO A 71 -3.01 0.67 2.51
N LEU A 72 -1.69 0.59 2.43
CA LEU A 72 -0.95 0.88 1.21
C LEU A 72 -1.27 -0.12 0.09
N ALA A 73 -1.31 -1.43 0.40
CA ALA A 73 -1.67 -2.47 -0.57
C ALA A 73 -3.10 -2.29 -1.11
N LEU A 74 -4.06 -2.05 -0.22
CA LEU A 74 -5.46 -1.81 -0.57
C LEU A 74 -5.62 -0.62 -1.52
N ILE A 75 -4.92 0.49 -1.24
CA ILE A 75 -4.96 1.70 -2.08
C ILE A 75 -4.35 1.44 -3.45
N ILE A 76 -3.17 0.82 -3.49
CA ILE A 76 -2.42 0.58 -4.73
C ILE A 76 -3.21 -0.37 -5.65
N VAL A 77 -3.61 -1.54 -5.15
CA VAL A 77 -4.38 -2.52 -5.92
C VAL A 77 -5.74 -1.96 -6.34
N GLY A 78 -6.45 -1.29 -5.41
CA GLY A 78 -7.73 -0.67 -5.72
C GLY A 78 -7.62 0.35 -6.84
N ARG A 79 -6.61 1.24 -6.79
CA ARG A 79 -6.39 2.24 -7.84
C ARG A 79 -6.00 1.62 -9.19
N ALA A 80 -5.22 0.54 -9.19
CA ALA A 80 -4.84 -0.15 -10.42
C ALA A 80 -6.02 -0.86 -11.09
N LEU A 81 -7.00 -1.36 -10.32
CA LEU A 81 -8.23 -1.96 -10.83
C LEU A 81 -9.35 -0.95 -11.13
N LYS A 82 -9.19 0.31 -10.72
CA LYS A 82 -10.20 1.35 -10.92
C LYS A 82 -10.53 1.51 -12.40
N GLY A 83 -11.82 1.40 -12.73
CA GLY A 83 -12.33 1.56 -14.09
C GLY A 83 -12.18 0.33 -14.99
N LYS A 84 -11.60 -0.78 -14.51
CA LYS A 84 -11.53 -2.04 -15.26
C LYS A 84 -12.91 -2.73 -15.23
N GLN A 85 -13.55 -2.81 -16.40
CA GLN A 85 -14.91 -3.35 -16.56
C GLN A 85 -14.96 -4.85 -16.89
N ASP A 86 -13.83 -5.48 -17.20
CA ASP A 86 -13.77 -6.92 -17.45
C ASP A 86 -13.55 -7.67 -16.13
N ILE A 87 -14.49 -8.53 -15.75
CA ILE A 87 -14.42 -9.33 -14.52
C ILE A 87 -13.22 -10.27 -14.51
N LYS A 88 -12.75 -10.74 -15.68
CA LYS A 88 -11.59 -11.65 -15.76
C LYS A 88 -10.33 -11.01 -15.20
N ILE A 89 -10.15 -9.70 -15.41
CA ILE A 89 -9.02 -8.93 -14.85
C ILE A 89 -9.04 -8.98 -13.31
N TRP A 90 -10.23 -8.95 -12.70
CA TRP A 90 -10.37 -9.02 -11.25
C TRP A 90 -10.09 -10.43 -10.72
N GLU A 91 -10.51 -11.46 -11.44
CA GLU A 91 -10.25 -12.86 -11.10
C GLU A 91 -8.75 -13.18 -11.20
N GLU A 92 -8.10 -12.70 -12.26
CA GLU A 92 -6.65 -12.80 -12.46
C GLU A 92 -5.90 -12.09 -11.34
N ALA A 93 -6.27 -10.85 -11.01
CA ALA A 93 -5.68 -10.10 -9.90
C ALA A 93 -5.81 -10.85 -8.56
N ALA A 94 -6.99 -11.42 -8.26
CA ALA A 94 -7.18 -12.21 -7.05
C ALA A 94 -6.26 -13.44 -7.01
N ASN A 95 -6.06 -14.11 -8.15
CA ASN A 95 -5.20 -15.28 -8.25
C ASN A 95 -3.71 -14.92 -8.09
N GLU A 96 -3.25 -13.85 -8.75
CA GLU A 96 -1.86 -13.39 -8.69
C GLU A 96 -1.48 -12.88 -7.30
N LEU A 97 -2.37 -12.13 -6.64
CA LEU A 97 -2.15 -11.64 -5.28
C LEU A 97 -2.12 -12.78 -4.26
N ASN A 98 -2.96 -13.81 -4.44
CA ASN A 98 -2.94 -15.01 -3.60
C ASN A 98 -1.62 -15.79 -3.74
N LYS A 99 -1.09 -15.94 -4.96
CA LYS A 99 0.22 -16.57 -5.20
C LYS A 99 1.38 -15.79 -4.57
N SER A 100 1.23 -14.48 -4.47
CA SER A 100 2.23 -13.56 -3.89
C SER A 100 2.18 -13.51 -2.35
N ARG A 101 1.37 -14.35 -1.70
CA ARG A 101 1.12 -14.33 -0.27
C ARG A 101 2.30 -14.87 0.53
N PRO A 102 2.92 -14.08 1.43
CA PRO A 102 4.13 -14.52 2.13
C PRO A 102 3.84 -14.90 3.61
N ILE A 103 4.70 -15.74 4.23
CA ILE A 103 4.30 -16.74 5.28
C ILE A 103 4.47 -16.26 6.77
N HIS A 104 5.23 -15.22 7.09
CA HIS A 104 5.58 -14.75 8.46
C HIS A 104 5.52 -13.19 8.65
N VAL A 105 5.95 -12.64 9.80
CA VAL A 105 5.84 -11.18 10.09
C VAL A 105 6.85 -10.31 9.31
N ARG A 106 8.01 -10.87 8.93
CA ARG A 106 8.92 -10.26 7.92
C ARG A 106 8.25 -10.14 6.53
N ASP A 107 7.08 -10.73 6.38
CA ASP A 107 6.37 -10.83 5.12
C ASP A 107 5.36 -9.72 4.89
N VAL A 108 5.11 -8.82 5.86
CA VAL A 108 4.39 -7.57 5.56
C VAL A 108 5.10 -6.78 4.46
N GLN A 109 6.43 -6.67 4.55
CA GLN A 109 7.23 -6.01 3.51
C GLN A 109 7.15 -6.76 2.18
N LYS A 110 7.23 -8.09 2.18
CA LYS A 110 7.08 -8.89 0.94
C LYS A 110 5.69 -8.75 0.33
N LYS A 111 4.65 -8.66 1.15
CA LYS A 111 3.27 -8.50 0.69
C LYS A 111 3.04 -7.13 0.05
N VAL A 112 3.55 -6.07 0.68
CA VAL A 112 3.56 -4.73 0.07
C VAL A 112 4.37 -4.71 -1.21
N LEU A 113 5.55 -5.35 -1.22
CA LEU A 113 6.41 -5.43 -2.39
C LEU A 113 5.73 -6.17 -3.56
N GLY A 114 5.05 -7.29 -3.29
CA GLY A 114 4.28 -8.00 -4.31
C GLY A 114 3.12 -7.16 -4.87
N CYS A 115 2.42 -6.39 -4.01
CA CYS A 115 1.38 -5.47 -4.48
C CYS A 115 1.94 -4.31 -5.32
N LEU A 116 3.13 -3.80 -4.95
CA LEU A 116 3.85 -2.76 -5.68
C LEU A 116 4.31 -3.28 -7.04
N GLU A 117 4.92 -4.45 -7.09
CA GLU A 117 5.36 -5.11 -8.31
C GLU A 117 4.18 -5.38 -9.25
N TRP A 118 3.09 -5.94 -8.72
CA TRP A 118 1.87 -6.16 -9.49
C TRP A 118 1.36 -4.85 -10.11
N SER A 119 1.31 -3.77 -9.32
CA SER A 119 0.80 -2.48 -9.80
C SER A 119 1.74 -1.80 -10.79
N TYR A 120 3.05 -1.99 -10.63
CA TYR A 120 4.04 -1.56 -11.61
C TYR A 120 3.86 -2.29 -12.95
N ASN A 121 3.65 -3.60 -12.93
CA ASN A 121 3.43 -4.40 -14.13
C ASN A 121 2.13 -4.02 -14.87
N HIS A 122 1.13 -3.52 -14.14
CA HIS A 122 -0.16 -3.08 -14.68
C HIS A 122 -0.23 -1.59 -15.04
N LEU A 123 0.90 -0.86 -15.01
CA LEU A 123 0.97 0.50 -15.54
C LEU A 123 0.67 0.52 -17.06
N PRO A 124 0.04 1.59 -17.57
CA PRO A 124 -0.59 1.59 -18.90
C PRO A 124 0.38 1.47 -20.07
N ASN A 125 1.63 1.92 -19.93
CA ASN A 125 2.66 1.87 -20.96
C ASN A 125 4.07 1.89 -20.36
N GLU A 126 5.06 1.55 -21.19
CA GLU A 126 6.48 1.51 -20.79
C GLU A 126 7.04 2.88 -20.41
N GLU A 127 6.57 3.96 -21.03
CA GLU A 127 6.96 5.33 -20.65
C GLU A 127 6.62 5.64 -19.19
N THR A 128 5.42 5.24 -18.74
CA THR A 128 4.97 5.43 -17.35
C THR A 128 5.79 4.57 -16.38
N LYS A 129 6.14 3.33 -16.78
CA LYS A 129 7.01 2.45 -16.00
C LYS A 129 8.41 3.04 -15.84
N GLN A 130 9.00 3.56 -16.91
CA GLN A 130 10.31 4.22 -16.87
C GLN A 130 10.28 5.49 -16.03
N LEU A 131 9.23 6.31 -16.17
CA LEU A 131 9.02 7.50 -15.34
C LEU A 131 8.98 7.16 -13.86
N PHE A 132 8.29 6.08 -13.48
CA PHE A 132 8.26 5.60 -12.09
C PHE A 132 9.66 5.20 -11.59
N LEU A 133 10.45 4.49 -12.41
CA LEU A 133 11.81 4.08 -12.03
C LEU A 133 12.77 5.26 -11.88
N LEU A 134 12.58 6.36 -12.61
CA LEU A 134 13.41 7.56 -12.45
C LEU A 134 13.31 8.18 -11.06
N CYS A 135 12.22 7.93 -10.33
CA CYS A 135 12.10 8.36 -8.94
C CYS A 135 13.21 7.77 -8.05
N CYS A 136 13.79 6.62 -8.41
CA CYS A 136 14.91 6.00 -7.69
C CYS A 136 16.23 6.78 -7.80
N LEU A 137 16.32 7.77 -8.70
CA LEU A 137 17.50 8.64 -8.80
C LEU A 137 17.54 9.74 -7.73
N PHE A 138 16.44 9.93 -7.00
CA PHE A 138 16.35 10.92 -5.94
C PHE A 138 16.62 10.27 -4.57
N PRO A 139 17.16 11.02 -3.60
CA PRO A 139 17.35 10.52 -2.23
C PRO A 139 16.03 10.07 -1.57
N GLU A 140 16.14 9.20 -0.57
CA GLU A 140 15.01 8.81 0.28
C GLU A 140 14.33 10.05 0.87
N ASP A 141 13.00 10.06 0.86
CA ASP A 141 12.13 11.16 1.32
C ASP A 141 12.35 12.53 0.65
N HIS A 142 13.04 12.56 -0.51
CA HIS A 142 13.22 13.79 -1.25
C HIS A 142 11.90 14.31 -1.84
N ASN A 143 11.65 15.61 -1.72
CA ASN A 143 10.50 16.26 -2.33
C ASN A 143 10.74 16.49 -3.84
N ILE A 144 10.27 15.56 -4.66
CA ILE A 144 10.43 15.61 -6.11
C ILE A 144 9.35 16.53 -6.71
N SER A 145 9.75 17.70 -7.21
CA SER A 145 8.83 18.56 -7.95
C SER A 145 8.51 17.97 -9.33
N VAL A 146 7.27 18.11 -9.79
CA VAL A 146 6.83 17.62 -11.13
C VAL A 146 7.69 18.22 -12.26
N ARG A 147 8.18 19.45 -12.09
CA ARG A 147 9.10 20.10 -13.04
C ARG A 147 10.47 19.41 -13.11
N ASN A 148 10.98 18.92 -11.98
CA ASN A 148 12.28 18.26 -11.92
C ASN A 148 12.25 16.90 -12.63
N VAL A 149 11.11 16.19 -12.55
CA VAL A 149 10.93 14.93 -13.29
C VAL A 149 10.96 15.18 -14.80
N GLY A 150 10.30 16.22 -15.28
CA GLY A 150 10.33 16.60 -16.71
C GLY A 150 11.73 16.99 -17.22
N GLY A 151 12.57 17.58 -16.36
CA GLY A 151 13.96 17.93 -16.70
C GLY A 151 14.91 16.72 -16.80
N VAL A 152 14.64 15.65 -16.06
CA VAL A 152 15.38 14.37 -16.17
C VAL A 152 14.89 13.58 -17.39
N TRP A 153 13.60 13.68 -17.73
CA TRP A 153 12.98 13.00 -18.86
C TRP A 153 13.36 13.58 -20.24
N SER A 154 13.87 14.80 -20.29
CA SER A 154 14.21 15.53 -21.52
C SER A 154 15.71 15.48 -21.88
N ARG A 155 16.47 14.60 -21.21
CA ARG A 155 17.89 14.30 -21.47
C ARG A 155 18.04 12.87 -21.96
#